data_AF-A0A2M7KFI2-F1
#
_entry.id   AF-A0A2M7KFI2-F1
#
_cell.length_a   1.000
_cell.length_b   1.000
_cell.length_c   1.000
_cell.angle_alpha   90.00
_cell.angle_beta   90.00
_cell.angle_gamma   90.00
#
_symmetry.space_group_name_H-M   'P 1'
#
loop_
_entity.id
_entity.type
_entity.pdbx_description
1 polymer ?
#
loop_
_entity_poly.entity_id
_entity_poly.type
_entity_poly.pdbx_seq_one_letter_code
_entity_poly.pdbx_strand_id
1 'polypeptide(L)'
;MPLPEDVISQVRRCVWAGHYRVGWHAVQHMFEDGFERLHLLAALTGKLNVIEEYESENRVLLLGWFQIGKRTTCPLHIVCDLTPADSMDIVTAYIPGRPHWETPRRRGAHE
;
A
#
# COMPACT_ATOMS: atom_id res chain seq x y z
N MET A 1 -2.73 -20.91 -20.30
CA MET A 1 -2.71 -20.54 -18.88
C MET A 1 -1.95 -19.24 -18.78
N PRO A 2 -2.61 -18.08 -18.56
CA PRO A 2 -1.88 -16.84 -18.38
C PRO A 2 -0.97 -16.97 -17.16
N LEU A 3 0.22 -16.37 -17.23
CA LEU A 3 1.16 -16.28 -16.11
C LEU A 3 0.44 -15.62 -14.91
N PRO A 4 0.84 -15.92 -13.66
CA PRO A 4 0.40 -15.14 -12.52
C PRO A 4 0.69 -13.68 -12.83
N GLU A 5 -0.35 -12.87 -12.83
CA GLU A 5 -0.21 -11.47 -13.12
C GLU A 5 0.68 -10.83 -12.04
N ASP A 6 1.65 -10.03 -12.47
CA ASP A 6 2.48 -9.29 -11.53
C ASP A 6 1.60 -8.31 -10.74
N VAL A 7 1.44 -8.59 -9.43
CA VAL A 7 0.65 -7.80 -8.47
C VAL A 7 0.93 -6.30 -8.61
N ILE A 8 2.21 -5.93 -8.77
CA ILE A 8 2.63 -4.53 -8.91
C ILE A 8 2.07 -3.91 -10.19
N SER A 9 2.12 -4.66 -11.30
CA SER A 9 1.55 -4.24 -12.58
C SER A 9 0.03 -4.05 -12.48
N GLN A 10 -0.69 -4.97 -11.82
CA GLN A 10 -2.13 -4.83 -11.59
C GLN A 10 -2.46 -3.58 -10.76
N VAL A 11 -1.79 -3.40 -9.61
CA VAL A 11 -1.95 -2.22 -8.75
C VAL A 11 -1.77 -0.93 -9.54
N ARG A 12 -0.73 -0.85 -10.37
CA ARG A 12 -0.45 0.34 -11.19
C ARG A 12 -1.53 0.59 -12.23
N ARG A 13 -2.04 -0.45 -12.90
CA ARG A 13 -3.19 -0.30 -13.81
C ARG A 13 -4.41 0.24 -13.09
N CYS A 14 -4.76 -0.32 -11.91
CA CYS A 14 -5.88 0.18 -11.11
C CYS A 14 -5.71 1.67 -10.77
N VAL A 15 -4.49 2.10 -10.38
CA VAL A 15 -4.21 3.50 -10.06
C VAL A 15 -4.33 4.40 -11.29
N TRP A 16 -3.69 4.05 -12.41
CA TRP A 16 -3.71 4.87 -13.63
C TRP A 16 -5.09 4.95 -14.28
N ALA A 17 -5.88 3.89 -14.21
CA ALA A 17 -7.27 3.86 -14.67
C ALA A 17 -8.24 4.55 -13.71
N GLY A 18 -7.82 4.89 -12.48
CA GLY A 18 -8.71 5.40 -11.44
C GLY A 18 -9.66 4.34 -10.86
N HIS A 19 -9.40 3.06 -11.10
CA HIS A 19 -10.20 1.93 -10.63
C HIS A 19 -9.80 1.50 -9.22
N TYR A 20 -9.86 2.44 -8.28
CA TYR A 20 -9.58 2.15 -6.89
C TYR A 20 -10.50 2.92 -5.94
N ARG A 21 -10.71 2.36 -4.75
CA ARG A 21 -11.37 3.06 -3.64
C ARG A 21 -10.41 3.14 -2.46
N VAL A 22 -10.54 4.21 -1.69
CA VAL A 22 -9.82 4.36 -0.42
C VAL A 22 -10.80 4.06 0.70
N GLY A 23 -10.54 3.00 1.44
CA GLY A 23 -11.35 2.56 2.57
C GLY A 23 -11.30 3.54 3.74
N TRP A 24 -12.31 3.49 4.59
CA TRP A 24 -12.44 4.39 5.74
C TRP A 24 -11.22 4.32 6.67
N HIS A 25 -10.69 3.12 6.91
CA HIS A 25 -9.53 2.93 7.78
C HIS A 25 -8.26 3.60 7.21
N ALA A 26 -8.06 3.53 5.88
CA ALA A 26 -6.99 4.28 5.22
C ALA A 26 -7.17 5.80 5.37
N VAL A 27 -8.41 6.30 5.31
CA VAL A 27 -8.70 7.73 5.53
C VAL A 27 -8.39 8.14 6.97
N GLN A 28 -8.72 7.32 7.97
CA GLN A 28 -8.39 7.61 9.37
C GLN A 28 -6.87 7.77 9.55
N HIS A 29 -6.09 6.82 9.03
CA HIS A 29 -4.63 6.91 9.09
C HIS A 29 -4.04 8.07 8.28
N MET A 30 -4.65 8.50 7.17
CA MET A 30 -4.23 9.72 6.50
C MET A 30 -4.24 10.92 7.45
N PHE A 31 -5.28 11.04 8.29
CA PHE A 31 -5.36 12.08 9.30
C PHE A 31 -4.39 11.85 10.46
N GLU A 32 -4.32 10.63 11.00
CA GLU A 32 -3.50 10.31 12.18
C GLU A 32 -1.99 10.37 11.90
N ASP A 33 -1.56 9.85 10.76
CA ASP A 33 -0.15 9.75 10.37
C ASP A 33 0.32 10.95 9.52
N GLY A 34 -0.59 11.85 9.15
CA GLY A 34 -0.27 13.10 8.46
C GLY A 34 0.16 12.92 7.00
N PHE A 35 -0.46 12.00 6.26
CA PHE A 35 -0.28 11.87 4.82
C PHE A 35 -1.60 12.04 4.06
N GLU A 36 -1.51 12.20 2.74
CA GLU A 36 -2.65 12.58 1.91
C GLU A 36 -2.85 11.55 0.80
N ARG A 37 -4.00 11.63 0.12
CA ARG A 37 -4.27 10.79 -1.06
C ARG A 37 -3.16 10.89 -2.10
N LEU A 38 -2.59 12.07 -2.35
CA LEU A 38 -1.50 12.23 -3.31
C LEU A 38 -0.23 11.47 -2.89
N HIS A 39 0.09 11.45 -1.60
CA HIS A 39 1.19 10.67 -1.05
C HIS A 39 0.97 9.16 -1.25
N LEU A 40 -0.26 8.70 -1.04
CA LEU A 40 -0.65 7.32 -1.28
C LEU A 40 -0.47 6.93 -2.76
N LEU A 41 -0.93 7.76 -3.69
CA LEU A 41 -0.80 7.49 -5.13
C LEU A 41 0.67 7.53 -5.58
N ALA A 42 1.46 8.46 -5.05
CA ALA A 42 2.90 8.51 -5.30
C ALA A 42 3.60 7.23 -4.82
N ALA A 43 3.20 6.72 -3.65
CA ALA A 43 3.74 5.48 -3.11
C ALA A 43 3.41 4.25 -3.98
N LEU A 44 2.17 4.15 -4.49
CA LEU A 44 1.73 3.04 -5.35
C LEU A 44 2.32 3.08 -6.77
N THR A 45 2.59 4.28 -7.30
CA THR A 45 3.13 4.44 -8.65
C THR A 45 4.67 4.45 -8.69
N GLY A 46 5.31 4.74 -7.56
CA GLY A 46 6.76 4.79 -7.42
C GLY A 46 7.44 3.43 -7.23
N LYS A 47 8.52 3.43 -6.43
CA LYS A 47 9.19 2.19 -5.98
C LYS A 47 8.28 1.46 -5.01
N LEU A 48 7.77 0.30 -5.43
CA LEU A 48 6.82 -0.51 -4.69
C LEU A 48 7.42 -1.91 -4.47
N ASN A 49 7.22 -2.49 -3.28
CA ASN A 49 7.58 -3.87 -3.01
C ASN A 49 6.38 -4.57 -2.37
N VAL A 50 6.15 -5.82 -2.75
CA VAL A 50 5.24 -6.70 -2.01
C VAL A 50 5.96 -7.14 -0.74
N ILE A 51 5.31 -6.95 0.41
CA ILE A 51 5.82 -7.38 1.71
C ILE A 51 5.18 -8.71 2.08
N GLU A 52 3.86 -8.82 1.93
CA GLU A 52 3.10 -10.03 2.19
C GLU A 52 1.94 -10.20 1.21
N GLU A 53 1.60 -11.46 0.94
CA GLU A 53 0.47 -11.87 0.13
C GLU A 53 -0.42 -12.78 0.97
N TYR A 54 -1.70 -12.43 1.06
CA TYR A 54 -2.73 -13.21 1.74
C TYR A 54 -3.69 -13.75 0.69
N GLU A 55 -3.29 -14.85 0.04
CA GLU A 55 -3.98 -15.41 -1.12
C GLU A 55 -5.47 -15.71 -0.87
N SER A 56 -5.82 -16.17 0.34
CA SER A 56 -7.20 -16.48 0.72
C SER A 56 -8.14 -15.27 0.69
N GLU A 57 -7.59 -14.06 0.77
CA GLU A 57 -8.34 -12.80 0.83
C GLU A 57 -8.18 -11.99 -0.46
N ASN A 58 -7.40 -12.47 -1.44
CA ASN A 58 -6.88 -11.66 -2.55
C ASN A 58 -6.27 -10.34 -2.08
N ARG A 59 -5.58 -10.38 -0.93
CA ARG A 59 -5.05 -9.21 -0.23
C ARG A 59 -3.55 -9.19 -0.29
N VAL A 60 -2.99 -8.00 -0.45
CA VAL A 60 -1.54 -7.78 -0.45
C VAL A 60 -1.17 -6.63 0.48
N LEU A 61 -0.06 -6.79 1.20
CA LEU A 61 0.60 -5.71 1.92
C LEU A 61 1.77 -5.21 1.07
N LEU A 62 1.74 -3.93 0.73
CA LEU A 62 2.72 -3.28 -0.11
C LEU A 62 3.52 -2.26 0.70
N LEU A 63 4.81 -2.11 0.38
CA LEU A 63 5.66 -1.03 0.84
C LEU A 63 5.99 -0.10 -0.32
N GLY A 64 5.39 1.08 -0.29
CA GLY A 64 5.71 2.21 -1.16
C GLY A 64 6.45 3.32 -0.41
N TRP A 65 6.76 4.39 -1.14
CA TRP A 65 7.48 5.54 -0.61
C TRP A 65 6.94 6.85 -1.18
N PHE A 66 6.80 7.86 -0.34
CA PHE A 66 6.42 9.21 -0.75
C PHE A 66 7.39 10.27 -0.21
N GLN A 67 7.36 11.47 -0.78
CA GLN A 67 8.20 12.58 -0.32
C GLN A 67 7.40 13.49 0.62
N ILE A 68 8.03 13.89 1.73
CA ILE A 68 7.61 15.02 2.55
C ILE A 68 8.61 16.16 2.30
N GLY A 69 8.13 17.23 1.68
CA GLY A 69 8.99 18.32 1.23
C GLY A 69 10.04 17.85 0.20
N LYS A 70 11.23 18.45 0.21
CA LYS A 70 12.26 18.22 -0.82
C LYS A 70 13.31 17.15 -0.49
N ARG A 71 13.37 16.67 0.75
CA ARG A 71 14.51 15.86 1.24
C ARG A 71 14.11 14.61 2.02
N THR A 72 12.86 14.50 2.44
CA THR A 72 12.44 13.42 3.32
C THR A 72 11.63 12.42 2.55
N THR A 73 12.11 11.18 2.48
CA THR A 73 11.35 10.07 1.92
C THR A 73 10.74 9.26 3.05
N CYS A 74 9.44 9.06 3.02
CA CYS A 74 8.69 8.34 4.06
C CYS A 74 8.20 7.00 3.52
N PRO A 75 8.34 5.90 4.29
CA PRO A 75 7.75 4.63 3.95
C PRO A 75 6.23 4.69 4.14
N LEU A 76 5.49 3.97 3.32
CA LEU A 76 4.05 3.80 3.48
C LEU A 76 3.69 2.35 3.26
N HIS A 77 3.09 1.74 4.28
CA HIS A 77 2.42 0.46 4.16
C HIS A 77 1.02 0.67 3.61
N ILE A 78 0.64 -0.15 2.65
CA ILE A 78 -0.65 -0.06 1.97
C ILE A 78 -1.18 -1.48 1.83
N VAL A 79 -2.34 -1.74 2.44
CA VAL A 79 -3.04 -3.01 2.30
C VAL A 79 -4.09 -2.84 1.21
N CYS A 80 -4.02 -3.69 0.20
CA CYS A 80 -4.92 -3.66 -0.95
C CYS A 80 -5.63 -5.01 -1.09
N ASP A 81 -6.94 -4.97 -1.32
CA ASP A 81 -7.69 -6.10 -1.86
C ASP A 81 -7.77 -5.93 -3.37
N LEU A 82 -7.33 -6.94 -4.11
CA LEU A 82 -7.29 -6.94 -5.57
C LEU A 82 -8.40 -7.82 -6.11
N THR A 83 -9.08 -7.35 -7.16
CA THR A 83 -10.10 -8.14 -7.84
C THR A 83 -9.63 -8.55 -9.24
N PRO A 84 -10.12 -9.67 -9.79
CA PRO A 84 -9.84 -10.06 -11.18
C PRO A 84 -10.30 -9.05 -12.24
N ALA A 85 -11.13 -8.06 -11.88
CA ALA A 85 -11.70 -7.07 -12.80
C ALA A 85 -10.86 -5.79 -12.91
N ASP A 86 -9.57 -5.83 -12.53
CA ASP A 86 -8.70 -4.64 -12.44
C ASP A 86 -9.33 -3.53 -11.60
N SER A 87 -9.89 -3.91 -10.45
CA SER A 87 -10.28 -2.98 -9.39
C SER A 87 -9.53 -3.30 -8.10
N MET A 88 -9.31 -2.25 -7.30
CA MET A 88 -8.53 -2.33 -6.07
C MET A 88 -9.19 -1.55 -4.94
N ASP A 89 -9.40 -2.21 -3.80
CA ASP A 89 -9.79 -1.54 -2.57
C ASP A 89 -8.57 -1.34 -1.67
N ILE A 90 -8.22 -0.08 -1.39
CA ILE A 90 -7.17 0.24 -0.43
C ILE A 90 -7.79 0.18 0.97
N VAL A 91 -7.62 -0.96 1.63
CA VAL A 91 -8.24 -1.31 2.90
C VAL A 91 -7.73 -0.40 4.02
N THR A 92 -6.41 -0.28 4.13
CA THR A 92 -5.73 0.61 5.07
C THR A 92 -4.39 1.06 4.49
N ALA A 93 -3.87 2.18 4.98
CA ALA A 93 -2.52 2.63 4.69
C ALA A 93 -1.96 3.34 5.92
N TYR A 94 -0.70 3.10 6.28
CA TYR A 94 -0.10 3.69 7.49
C TYR A 94 1.42 3.79 7.36
N ILE A 95 2.03 4.71 8.12
CA ILE A 95 3.49 4.79 8.21
C ILE A 95 3.98 3.68 9.16
N PRO A 96 4.77 2.69 8.71
CA PRO A 96 5.18 1.57 9.55
C PRO A 96 6.06 2.03 10.71
N GLY A 97 5.73 1.57 11.92
CA GLY A 97 6.47 1.88 13.13
C GLY A 97 6.30 0.81 14.21
N ARG A 98 7.00 1.01 15.33
CA ARG A 98 6.93 0.12 16.50
C ARG A 98 5.55 0.19 17.17
N PRO A 99 5.10 -0.89 17.84
CA PRO A 99 5.81 -2.16 18.04
C PRO A 99 5.72 -3.11 16.84
N HIS A 100 4.76 -2.91 15.95
CA HIS A 100 4.43 -3.86 14.89
C HIS A 100 5.51 -3.99 13.81
N TRP A 101 6.33 -2.96 13.61
CA TRP A 101 7.41 -2.92 12.64
C TRP A 101 8.71 -2.42 13.28
N GLU A 102 9.76 -3.24 13.27
CA GLU A 102 11.12 -2.82 13.62
C GLU A 102 11.74 -1.95 12.54
N THR A 103 11.45 -2.30 11.29
CA THR A 103 11.81 -1.54 10.08
C THR A 103 10.64 -1.61 9.11
N PRO A 104 10.58 -0.77 8.06
CA PRO A 104 9.53 -0.86 7.05
C PRO A 104 9.44 -2.20 6.30
N ARG A 105 10.37 -3.14 6.49
CA ARG A 105 10.32 -4.49 5.87
C ARG A 105 10.29 -5.62 6.88
N ARG A 106 10.46 -5.33 8.17
CA ARG A 106 10.63 -6.35 9.21
C ARG A 106 9.61 -6.12 10.31
N ARG A 107 8.72 -7.09 10.49
CA ARG A 107 7.79 -7.14 11.62
C ARG A 107 8.56 -7.09 12.93
N GLY A 108 8.01 -6.39 13.91
CA GLY A 108 8.48 -6.49 15.28
C GLY A 108 8.02 -7.79 15.92
N ALA A 109 8.72 -8.21 16.97
CA ALA A 109 8.27 -9.29 17.81
C ALA A 109 6.91 -8.90 18.44
N HIS A 110 5.92 -9.77 18.30
CA HIS A 110 4.74 -9.73 19.15
C HIS A 110 5.18 -10.21 20.55
N GLU A 111 5.11 -9.34 21.56
CA GLU A 111 5.15 -9.75 22.97
C GLU A 111 3.79 -10.29 23.41
#